data_AF-A0A951MS31-F1
#
_entry.id   AF-A0A951MS31-F1
#
_cell.length_a   1.000
_cell.length_b   1.000
_cell.length_c   1.000
_cell.angle_alpha   90.00
_cell.angle_beta   90.00
_cell.angle_gamma   90.00
#
_symmetry.space_group_name_H-M   'P 1'
#
loop_
_entity.id
_entity.type
_entity.pdbx_description
1 polymer ?
#
loop_
_entity_poly.entity_id
_entity_poly.type
_entity_poly.pdbx_seq_one_letter_code
_entity_poly.pdbx_strand_id
1 'polypeptide(L)' 'MPTGGSARWSSPLAVRDFLRMTTVIAATPDAAARLATAGISLAEAEGLTAHAASLRRRTAHPPG' A
#
# COMPACT_ATOMS: atom_id res chain seq x y z
N MET A 1 11.15 22.07 -20.66
CA MET A 1 10.40 21.09 -21.49
C MET A 1 11.27 19.84 -21.65
N PRO A 2 10.73 18.61 -21.58
CA PRO A 2 11.53 17.39 -21.73
C PRO A 2 12.17 17.36 -23.13
N THR A 3 13.49 17.15 -23.20
CA THR A 3 14.27 17.07 -24.46
C THR A 3 14.99 15.72 -24.56
N GLY A 4 15.61 15.42 -25.72
CA GLY A 4 16.37 14.18 -25.90
C GLY A 4 15.53 12.89 -25.84
N GLY A 5 14.22 12.96 -26.18
CA GLY A 5 13.31 11.81 -26.18
C GLY A 5 12.59 11.54 -24.85
N SER A 6 12.93 12.27 -23.78
CA SER A 6 12.31 12.13 -22.45
C SER A 6 10.82 12.48 -22.41
N ALA A 7 10.31 13.21 -23.42
CA ALA A 7 8.88 13.54 -23.55
C ALA A 7 7.94 12.31 -23.61
N ARG A 8 8.47 11.12 -23.90
CA ARG A 8 7.68 9.86 -23.92
C ARG A 8 7.26 9.39 -22.53
N TRP A 9 7.98 9.79 -21.48
CA TRP A 9 7.79 9.29 -20.12
C TRP A 9 7.88 10.39 -19.04
N SER A 10 8.35 11.59 -19.40
CA SER A 10 8.36 12.77 -18.53
C SER A 10 7.27 13.76 -18.90
N SER A 11 6.67 14.35 -17.88
CA SER A 11 5.79 15.52 -18.06
C SER A 11 6.61 16.81 -18.13
N PRO A 12 6.10 17.89 -18.77
CA PRO A 12 6.63 19.23 -18.60
C PRO A 12 6.58 19.69 -17.13
N LEU A 13 7.42 20.66 -16.78
CA LEU A 13 7.47 21.23 -15.43
C LEU A 13 6.10 21.77 -15.02
N ALA A 14 5.63 21.34 -13.86
CA ALA A 14 4.35 21.70 -13.26
C ALA A 14 4.51 21.87 -11.73
N VAL A 15 3.52 22.48 -11.08
CA VAL A 15 3.52 22.69 -9.61
C VAL A 15 3.74 21.39 -8.84
N ARG A 16 3.20 20.27 -9.34
CA ARG A 16 3.34 18.94 -8.73
C ARG A 16 4.80 18.51 -8.56
N ASP A 17 5.71 18.98 -9.41
CA ASP A 17 7.14 18.65 -9.31
C ASP A 17 7.78 19.25 -8.05
N PHE A 18 7.13 20.23 -7.42
CA PHE A 18 7.55 20.85 -6.17
C PHE A 18 6.80 20.31 -4.94
N LEU A 19 5.92 19.31 -5.12
CA LEU A 19 5.09 18.75 -4.05
C LEU A 19 5.47 17.30 -3.74
N ARG A 20 5.51 16.94 -2.45
CA ARG A 20 5.61 15.55 -2.02
C ARG A 20 4.21 14.98 -1.78
N MET A 21 3.76 14.10 -2.67
CA MET A 21 2.52 13.36 -2.46
C MET A 21 2.74 12.22 -1.47
N THR A 22 2.07 12.27 -0.32
CA THR A 22 2.11 11.21 0.70
C THR A 22 0.76 10.55 0.80
N THR A 23 0.71 9.22 0.70
CA THR A 23 -0.52 8.44 0.86
C THR A 23 -0.77 8.17 2.34
N VAL A 24 -2.00 8.41 2.80
CA VAL A 24 -2.46 8.08 4.15
C VAL A 24 -3.59 7.08 4.03
N ILE A 25 -3.43 5.92 4.67
CA ILE A 25 -4.42 4.84 4.65
C ILE A 25 -4.80 4.52 6.09
N ALA A 26 -6.11 4.53 6.37
CA ALA A 26 -6.69 4.15 7.65
C ALA A 26 -7.74 3.07 7.43
N ALA A 27 -7.75 2.07 8.29
CA ALA A 27 -8.72 0.98 8.25
C ALA A 27 -9.30 0.78 9.65
N THR A 28 -10.61 0.56 9.73
CA THR A 28 -11.25 0.11 10.97
C THR A 28 -10.74 -1.30 11.33
N PRO A 29 -10.83 -1.71 12.59
CA PRO A 29 -10.44 -3.06 13.00
C PRO A 29 -11.13 -4.16 12.18
N ASP A 30 -12.43 -4.00 11.94
CA ASP A 30 -13.25 -4.91 11.12
C ASP A 30 -12.82 -4.93 9.64
N ALA A 31 -12.57 -3.75 9.03
CA ALA A 31 -12.03 -3.70 7.67
C ALA A 31 -10.64 -4.35 7.57
N ALA A 32 -9.79 -4.14 8.57
CA ALA A 32 -8.46 -4.76 8.63
C ALA A 32 -8.57 -6.29 8.80
N ALA A 33 -9.52 -6.78 9.62
CA ALA A 33 -9.78 -8.20 9.78
C ALA A 33 -10.25 -8.85 8.48
N ARG A 34 -11.15 -8.20 7.74
CA ARG A 34 -11.60 -8.68 6.42
C ARG A 34 -10.48 -8.81 5.40
N LEU A 35 -9.55 -7.85 5.38
CA LEU A 35 -8.40 -7.86 4.47
C LEU A 35 -7.28 -8.82 4.92
N ALA A 36 -7.24 -9.15 6.20
CA ALA A 36 -6.14 -9.92 6.78
C ALA A 36 -6.00 -11.31 6.14
N THR A 37 -7.08 -12.01 5.84
CA THR A 37 -7.02 -13.36 5.24
C THR A 37 -6.27 -13.35 3.90
N ALA A 38 -6.64 -12.44 2.99
CA ALA A 38 -5.97 -12.32 1.69
C ALA A 38 -4.51 -11.88 1.85
N GLY A 39 -4.25 -10.93 2.75
CA GLY A 39 -2.89 -10.46 3.01
C GLY A 39 -1.98 -11.52 3.64
N ILE A 40 -2.53 -12.43 4.47
CA ILE A 40 -1.77 -13.56 5.04
C ILE A 40 -1.34 -14.50 3.92
N SER A 41 -2.26 -14.88 3.01
CA SER A 41 -1.93 -15.77 1.89
C SER A 41 -0.84 -15.19 0.99
N LEU A 42 -0.88 -13.88 0.69
CA LEU A 42 0.17 -13.20 -0.07
C LEU A 42 1.50 -13.19 0.70
N ALA A 43 1.47 -12.81 1.97
CA ALA A 43 2.68 -12.74 2.80
C ALA A 43 3.33 -14.11 3.02
N GLU A 44 2.56 -15.19 3.12
CA GLU A 44 3.08 -16.56 3.18
C GLU A 44 3.73 -16.97 1.86
N ALA A 45 3.07 -16.69 0.73
CA ALA A 45 3.60 -17.01 -0.60
C ALA A 45 4.90 -16.27 -0.91
N GLU A 46 5.07 -15.05 -0.39
CA GLU A 46 6.29 -14.24 -0.54
C GLU A 46 7.35 -14.50 0.55
N GLY A 47 7.07 -15.37 1.53
CA GLY A 47 7.98 -15.66 2.65
C GLY A 47 8.10 -14.55 3.70
N LEU A 48 7.20 -13.56 3.69
CA LEU A 48 7.15 -12.41 4.59
C LEU A 48 6.49 -12.76 5.94
N THR A 49 7.11 -13.65 6.71
CA THR A 49 6.55 -14.21 7.95
C THR A 49 6.13 -13.16 8.98
N ALA A 50 6.88 -12.06 9.13
CA ALA A 50 6.53 -10.96 10.04
C ALA A 50 5.26 -10.20 9.61
N HIS A 51 5.04 -10.05 8.30
CA HIS A 51 3.84 -9.41 7.75
C HIS A 51 2.62 -10.30 7.97
N ALA A 52 2.75 -11.60 7.70
CA ALA A 52 1.69 -12.58 7.99
C ALA A 52 1.34 -12.59 9.50
N ALA A 53 2.34 -12.57 10.39
CA ALA A 53 2.11 -12.52 11.83
C ALA A 53 1.38 -11.24 12.28
N SER A 54 1.72 -10.07 11.71
CA SER A 54 1.03 -8.81 11.97
C SER A 54 -0.45 -8.88 11.56
N LEU A 55 -0.75 -9.45 10.39
CA LEU A 55 -2.11 -9.61 9.90
C LEU A 55 -2.92 -10.62 10.72
N ARG A 56 -2.32 -11.75 11.12
CA ARG A 56 -2.96 -12.75 12.01
C ARG A 56 -3.36 -12.16 13.37
N ARG A 57 -2.64 -11.16 13.89
CA ARG A 57 -3.07 -10.47 15.13
C ARG A 57 -4.35 -9.66 14.94
N ARG A 58 -4.67 -9.25 13.71
CA ARG A 58 -5.84 -8.44 13.39
C ARG A 58 -7.09 -9.28 13.10
N THR A 59 -6.94 -10.58 12.80
CA THR A 59 -8.08 -11.51 12.65
C THR A 59 -8.72 -11.88 14.00
N ALA A 60 -8.01 -11.69 15.11
CA ALA A 60 -8.51 -11.98 16.46
C ALA A 60 -9.47 -10.92 17.01
N HIS A 61 -9.70 -9.82 16.27
CA HIS A 61 -10.67 -8.80 16.68
C HIS A 61 -12.10 -9.27 16.33
N PRO A 62 -13.00 -9.42 17.32
CA PRO A 62 -14.38 -9.79 17.03
C PRO A 62 -15.08 -8.67 16.25
N PRO A 63 -15.96 -9.00 15.28
CA PRO A 63 -16.79 -7.99 14.64
C PRO A 63 -17.69 -7.36 15.72
N GLY A 64 -17.68 -6.01 15.78
CA GLY A 64 -18.57 -5.22 16.62
C GLY A 64 -19.94 -5.03 16.00
#